data_AF-A0A8X8GC97-F1
#
_entry.id   AF-A0A8X8GC97-F1
#
_cell.length_a   1.000
_cell.length_b   1.000
_cell.length_c   1.000
_cell.angle_alpha   90.00
_cell.angle_beta   90.00
_cell.angle_gamma   90.00
#
_symmetry.space_group_name_H-M   'P 1'
#
loop_
_entity.id
_entity.type
_entity.pdbx_description
1 polymer ?
#
loop_
_entity_poly.entity_id
_entity_poly.type
_entity_poly.pdbx_seq_one_letter_code
_entity_poly.pdbx_strand_id
1 'polypeptide(L)'
;MEDANSARKASADVLSDDCQSRTIIERAPCLSSGNADSMREHQKCGCYFCVRVFDSKDVTEFTDNGSAICPNCGTDALLPGVTDLSVLESASERWFAEAAR
;
A
#
# COMPACT_ATOMS: atom_id res chain seq x y z
N MET A 1 32.75 -21.51 18.62
CA MET A 1 31.46 -21.90 19.22
C MET A 1 30.75 -20.62 19.65
N GLU A 2 30.64 -19.66 18.73
CA GLU A 2 29.56 -19.51 17.73
C GLU A 2 28.31 -18.88 18.37
N ASP A 3 28.27 -17.56 18.22
CA ASP A 3 27.17 -16.75 17.72
C ASP A 3 25.74 -17.04 18.22
N ALA A 4 25.27 -16.17 19.12
CA ALA A 4 23.86 -15.82 19.27
C ALA A 4 23.69 -14.30 19.11
N ASN A 5 24.02 -13.80 17.92
CA ASN A 5 23.76 -12.42 17.49
C ASN A 5 22.48 -12.38 16.63
N SER A 6 21.62 -11.40 16.92
CA SER A 6 20.58 -10.87 16.04
C SER A 6 19.35 -11.74 15.77
N ALA A 7 18.29 -11.42 16.51
CA ALA A 7 17.14 -10.80 15.87
C ALA A 7 16.58 -9.77 16.84
N ARG A 8 16.86 -8.50 16.53
CA ARG A 8 16.31 -7.35 17.25
C ARG A 8 14.80 -7.47 17.13
N LYS A 9 14.13 -7.68 18.27
CA LYS A 9 12.71 -7.35 18.42
C LYS A 9 12.53 -5.98 17.75
N ALA A 10 11.62 -5.91 16.77
CA ALA A 10 11.23 -4.66 16.16
C ALA A 10 10.60 -3.77 17.23
N SER A 11 11.44 -3.03 17.95
CA SER A 11 11.06 -1.81 18.65
C SER A 11 10.99 -0.71 17.60
N ALA A 12 9.76 -0.28 17.33
CA ALA A 12 9.43 1.12 17.09
C ALA A 12 8.00 1.27 17.62
N ASP A 13 7.85 1.62 18.89
CA ASP A 13 7.64 3.01 19.30
C ASP A 13 6.44 3.67 18.61
N VAL A 14 5.37 3.81 19.41
CA VAL A 14 4.57 5.03 19.55
C VAL A 14 3.77 5.51 18.32
N LEU A 15 2.45 5.24 18.41
CA LEU A 15 1.33 6.19 18.41
C LEU A 15 1.36 7.39 17.44
N SER A 16 0.17 7.65 16.89
CA SER A 16 -0.42 8.97 16.54
C SER A 16 -0.74 9.13 15.06
N ASP A 17 -2.03 9.35 14.84
CA ASP A 17 -2.67 9.98 13.71
C ASP A 17 -1.90 11.26 13.28
N ASP A 18 -0.92 11.12 12.39
CA ASP A 18 -0.41 12.23 11.59
C ASP A 18 -0.27 11.76 10.15
N CYS A 19 -1.28 12.13 9.36
CA CYS A 19 -1.41 11.83 7.94
C CYS A 19 -0.34 12.56 7.09
N GLN A 20 0.47 13.49 7.61
CA GLN A 20 0.96 14.59 6.77
C GLN A 20 2.47 14.67 6.52
N SER A 21 3.34 13.92 7.21
CA SER A 21 4.80 14.17 7.12
C SER A 21 5.68 13.02 6.59
N ARG A 22 5.15 12.08 5.79
CA ARG A 22 5.91 10.88 5.33
C ARG A 22 5.85 10.61 3.81
N THR A 23 6.82 9.84 3.31
CA THR A 23 6.95 9.40 1.90
C THR A 23 5.75 8.54 1.45
N ILE A 24 5.48 8.46 0.15
CA ILE A 24 4.39 7.66 -0.45
C ILE A 24 4.39 6.21 0.08
N ILE A 25 5.56 5.59 0.17
CA ILE A 25 5.74 4.22 0.70
C ILE A 25 5.20 4.10 2.13
N GLU A 26 5.49 5.07 2.98
CA GLU A 26 5.04 5.05 4.38
C GLU A 26 3.59 5.48 4.55
N ARG A 27 3.07 6.28 3.61
CA ARG A 27 1.67 6.70 3.61
C ARG A 27 0.77 5.72 2.86
N ALA A 28 1.30 4.63 2.33
CA ALA A 28 0.54 3.71 1.47
C ALA A 28 -0.82 3.28 2.09
N PRO A 29 -0.92 2.88 3.38
CA PRO A 29 -2.21 2.53 3.98
C PRO A 29 -3.18 3.71 4.10
N CYS A 30 -2.66 4.91 4.37
CA CYS A 30 -3.48 6.12 4.44
C CYS A 30 -3.96 6.56 3.05
N LEU A 31 -3.18 6.29 2.02
CA LEU A 31 -3.51 6.59 0.62
C LEU A 31 -4.42 5.53 0.01
N SER A 32 -4.47 4.32 0.59
CA SER A 32 -5.35 3.25 0.12
C SER A 32 -6.70 3.20 0.83
N SER A 33 -6.78 3.74 2.06
CA SER A 33 -8.02 3.87 2.81
C SER A 33 -8.86 5.07 2.34
N GLY A 34 -10.13 4.84 2.01
CA GLY A 34 -11.04 5.93 1.60
C GLY A 34 -10.66 6.63 0.29
N ASN A 35 -9.91 5.95 -0.58
CA ASN A 35 -9.32 6.52 -1.79
C ASN A 35 -10.29 6.61 -2.99
N ALA A 36 -11.57 6.28 -2.81
CA ALA A 36 -12.58 6.29 -3.88
C ALA A 36 -12.67 7.63 -4.61
N ASP A 37 -12.50 8.75 -3.91
CA ASP A 37 -12.52 10.08 -4.54
C ASP A 37 -11.26 10.33 -5.38
N SER A 38 -10.08 10.05 -4.81
CA SER A 38 -8.80 10.13 -5.53
C SER A 38 -8.74 9.21 -6.75
N MET A 39 -9.40 8.05 -6.71
CA MET A 39 -9.53 7.15 -7.87
C MET A 39 -10.34 7.76 -9.02
N ARG A 40 -11.24 8.69 -8.74
CA ARG A 40 -11.98 9.44 -9.77
C ARG A 40 -11.12 10.56 -10.36
N GLU A 41 -10.26 11.17 -9.55
CA GLU A 41 -9.33 12.22 -9.99
C GLU A 41 -8.18 11.65 -10.83
N HIS A 42 -7.63 10.51 -10.43
CA HIS A 42 -6.51 9.87 -11.11
C HIS A 42 -6.97 8.84 -12.14
N GLN A 43 -6.41 8.91 -13.34
CA GLN A 43 -6.72 7.94 -14.41
C GLN A 43 -6.09 6.56 -14.16
N LYS A 44 -4.97 6.51 -13.42
CA LYS A 44 -4.20 5.28 -13.17
C LYS A 44 -4.01 5.06 -11.68
N CYS A 45 -3.90 3.80 -11.30
CA CYS A 45 -3.67 3.37 -9.93
C CYS A 45 -2.75 2.14 -9.89
N GLY A 46 -2.05 1.97 -8.78
CA GLY A 46 -1.11 0.88 -8.56
C GLY A 46 -1.46 0.09 -7.32
N CYS A 47 -1.63 -1.22 -7.44
CA CYS A 47 -1.75 -2.11 -6.29
C CYS A 47 -0.34 -2.47 -5.80
N TYR A 48 -0.02 -2.12 -4.56
CA TYR A 48 1.27 -2.47 -3.97
C TYR A 48 1.29 -3.88 -3.38
N PHE A 49 0.13 -4.55 -3.27
CA PHE A 49 0.11 -5.96 -2.85
C PHE A 49 0.53 -6.90 -3.98
N CYS A 50 -0.11 -6.81 -5.16
CA CYS A 50 0.24 -7.63 -6.32
C CYS A 50 1.23 -6.94 -7.28
N VAL A 51 1.71 -5.74 -6.92
CA VAL A 51 2.66 -4.92 -7.68
C VAL A 51 2.22 -4.77 -9.16
N ARG A 52 0.98 -4.33 -9.35
CA ARG A 52 0.38 -4.13 -10.69
C ARG A 52 -0.21 -2.75 -10.82
N VAL A 53 -0.10 -2.20 -12.02
CA VAL A 53 -0.67 -0.91 -12.38
C VAL A 53 -1.80 -1.14 -13.38
N PHE A 54 -2.93 -0.48 -13.18
CA PHE A 54 -4.09 -0.54 -14.05
C PHE A 54 -4.84 0.80 -14.03
N ASP A 55 -5.81 0.95 -14.94
CA ASP A 55 -6.63 2.16 -14.98
C ASP A 55 -7.60 2.14 -13.80
N SER A 56 -7.81 3.31 -13.19
CA SER A 56 -8.79 3.44 -12.08
C SER A 56 -10.21 3.07 -12.54
N LYS A 57 -10.47 3.11 -13.85
CA LYS A 57 -11.74 2.70 -14.48
C LYS A 57 -12.00 1.19 -14.40
N ASP A 58 -10.96 0.37 -14.31
CA ASP A 58 -11.10 -1.07 -14.12
C ASP A 58 -11.52 -1.39 -12.68
N VAL A 59 -11.37 -0.44 -11.75
CA VAL A 59 -11.85 -0.60 -10.37
C VAL A 59 -13.32 -0.22 -10.28
N THR A 60 -14.16 -1.23 -10.34
CA THR A 60 -15.61 -1.08 -10.17
C THR A 60 -16.07 -1.38 -8.74
N GLU A 61 -15.20 -1.98 -7.92
CA GLU A 61 -15.54 -2.45 -6.59
C GLU A 61 -14.82 -1.63 -5.50
N PHE A 62 -15.58 -1.20 -4.51
CA PHE A 62 -15.11 -0.38 -3.40
C PHE A 62 -15.71 -0.93 -2.10
N THR A 63 -14.96 -0.86 -1.01
CA THR A 63 -15.46 -1.20 0.32
C THR A 63 -16.48 -0.18 0.81
N ASP A 64 -17.26 -0.52 1.83
CA ASP A 64 -18.22 0.39 2.47
C ASP A 64 -17.54 1.68 3.00
N ASN A 65 -16.26 1.57 3.35
CA ASN A 65 -15.43 2.67 3.82
C ASN A 65 -14.83 3.51 2.68
N GLY A 66 -15.14 3.19 1.42
CA GLY A 66 -14.64 3.91 0.25
C GLY A 66 -13.21 3.56 -0.16
N SER A 67 -12.68 2.40 0.23
CA SER A 67 -11.40 1.91 -0.27
C SER A 67 -11.60 1.12 -1.56
N ALA A 68 -10.85 1.44 -2.60
CA ALA A 68 -10.87 0.74 -3.87
C ALA A 68 -10.32 -0.69 -3.75
N ILE A 69 -11.02 -1.67 -4.32
CA ILE A 69 -10.61 -3.08 -4.30
C ILE A 69 -9.95 -3.44 -5.63
N CYS A 70 -8.79 -4.08 -5.57
CA CYS A 70 -8.09 -4.53 -6.77
C CYS A 70 -8.86 -5.67 -7.46
N PRO A 71 -9.21 -5.56 -8.75
CA PRO A 71 -9.93 -6.62 -9.48
C PRO A 71 -9.06 -7.86 -9.75
N ASN A 72 -7.74 -7.79 -9.52
CA ASN A 72 -6.83 -8.90 -9.79
C ASN A 72 -6.58 -9.77 -8.55
N CYS A 73 -6.37 -9.16 -7.38
CA CYS A 73 -6.06 -9.88 -6.15
C CYS A 73 -7.14 -9.77 -5.06
N GLY A 74 -8.10 -8.86 -5.19
CA GLY A 74 -9.20 -8.69 -4.25
C GLY A 74 -8.85 -7.97 -2.94
N THR A 75 -7.72 -7.25 -2.88
CA THR A 75 -7.33 -6.46 -1.69
C THR A 75 -7.53 -4.96 -1.90
N ASP A 76 -7.67 -4.22 -0.80
CA ASP A 76 -7.83 -2.76 -0.78
C ASP A 76 -6.50 -1.98 -0.77
N ALA A 77 -5.39 -2.64 -1.10
CA ALA A 77 -4.05 -2.06 -1.15
C ALA A 77 -3.77 -1.29 -2.46
N LEU A 78 -4.67 -0.37 -2.82
CA LEU A 78 -4.60 0.42 -4.05
C LEU A 78 -4.09 1.85 -3.79
N LEU A 79 -3.13 2.29 -4.58
CA LEU A 79 -2.58 3.65 -4.54
C LEU A 79 -2.99 4.42 -5.80
N PRO A 80 -3.87 5.43 -5.68
CA PRO A 80 -4.25 6.28 -6.81
C PRO A 80 -3.05 7.13 -7.25
N GLY A 81 -2.84 7.26 -8.56
CA GLY A 81 -1.77 8.09 -9.13
C GLY A 81 -0.36 7.50 -9.07
N VAL A 82 -0.15 6.35 -8.40
CA VAL A 82 1.15 5.69 -8.34
C VAL A 82 1.26 4.64 -9.44
N THR A 83 2.16 4.86 -10.38
CA THR A 83 2.45 3.92 -11.47
C THR A 83 3.86 3.34 -11.43
N ASP A 84 4.70 3.84 -10.53
CA ASP A 84 6.08 3.38 -10.36
C ASP A 84 6.12 2.03 -9.65
N LEU A 85 6.45 0.98 -10.40
CA LEU A 85 6.56 -0.38 -9.87
C LEU A 85 7.55 -0.46 -8.71
N SER A 86 8.70 0.22 -8.80
CA SER A 86 9.69 0.22 -7.71
C SER A 86 9.16 0.81 -6.40
N VAL A 87 8.25 1.80 -6.48
CA VAL A 87 7.58 2.36 -5.30
C VAL A 87 6.58 1.37 -4.74
N LEU A 88 5.82 0.70 -5.60
CA LEU A 88 4.87 -0.34 -5.22
C LEU A 88 5.57 -1.54 -4.57
N GLU A 89 6.70 -1.98 -5.13
CA GLU A 89 7.55 -3.04 -4.57
C GLU A 89 8.05 -2.64 -3.18
N SER A 90 8.65 -1.45 -3.05
CA SER A 90 9.14 -0.96 -1.77
C SER A 90 8.03 -0.82 -0.71
N ALA A 91 6.83 -0.41 -1.13
CA ALA A 91 5.65 -0.37 -0.27
C ALA A 91 5.17 -1.77 0.11
N SER A 92 5.19 -2.71 -0.83
CA SER A 92 4.87 -4.11 -0.59
C SER A 92 5.82 -4.72 0.44
N GLU A 93 7.13 -4.57 0.25
CA GLU A 93 8.14 -5.12 1.15
C GLU A 93 8.02 -4.54 2.56
N ARG A 94 7.62 -3.26 2.68
CA ARG A 94 7.45 -2.60 3.98
C ARG A 94 6.19 -3.04 4.72
N TRP A 95 5.05 -3.12 4.01
CA TRP A 95 3.74 -3.37 4.62
C TRP A 95 3.30 -4.83 4.59
N PHE A 96 3.79 -5.58 3.61
CA PHE A 96 3.46 -6.97 3.32
C PHE A 96 4.72 -7.85 3.29
N ALA A 97 5.71 -7.56 4.13
CA ALA A 97 7.02 -8.21 4.21
C ALA A 97 7.03 -9.76 4.22
N GLU A 98 5.88 -10.42 4.41
CA GLU A 98 5.70 -11.87 4.43
C GLU A 98 4.96 -12.45 3.21
N ALA A 99 4.34 -11.62 2.37
CA ALA A 99 3.53 -12.05 1.21
C ALA A 99 4.31 -12.15 -0.11
N ALA A 100 5.57 -11.66 -0.16
CA ALA A 100 6.41 -11.65 -1.35
C ALA A 100 7.20 -12.96 -1.58
N ARG A 101 6.68 -14.12 -1.14
CA ARG A 101 7.31 -15.44 -1.34
C ARG A 101 6.47 -16.37 -2.20
#